data_AF-A0A935ABT2-F1
#
_entry.id   AF-A0A935ABT2-F1
#
_cell.length_a   1.000
_cell.length_b   1.000
_cell.length_c   1.000
_cell.angle_alpha   90.00
_cell.angle_beta   90.00
_cell.angle_gamma   90.00
#
_symmetry.space_group_name_H-M   'P 1'
#
loop_
_entity.id
_entity.type
_entity.pdbx_description
1 polymer ?
#
loop_
_entity_poly.entity_id
_entity_poly.type
_entity_poly.pdbx_seq_one_letter_code
_entity_poly.pdbx_strand_id
1 'polypeptide(L)'
;MSDIKRSPYVWDYDLSDAQFRDILEGKLVLGRLNRDWAARRLLDYAPYEEIIRLIGFKQLVENWSRWRSGVRSQRRIRGLDFLVTWLPAKHPEVLNG
;
A
#
# COMPACT_ATOMS: atom_id res chain seq x y z
N MET A 1 -10.34 28.01 -3.04
CA MET A 1 -9.89 26.92 -2.14
C MET A 1 -10.03 25.63 -2.93
N SER A 2 -8.93 25.12 -3.49
CA SER A 2 -8.91 23.85 -4.21
C SER A 2 -9.35 22.74 -3.26
N ASP A 3 -10.40 22.03 -3.65
CA ASP A 3 -10.95 20.89 -2.92
C ASP A 3 -9.86 19.82 -2.76
N ILE A 4 -9.21 19.79 -1.60
CA ILE A 4 -8.16 18.82 -1.32
C ILE A 4 -8.88 17.48 -1.14
N LYS A 5 -8.97 16.72 -2.24
CA LYS A 5 -9.47 15.35 -2.20
C LYS A 5 -8.58 14.58 -1.21
N ARG A 6 -9.14 14.28 -0.05
CA ARG A 6 -8.48 13.49 1.00
C ARG A 6 -8.57 12.02 0.61
N SER A 7 -7.48 11.29 0.84
CA SER A 7 -7.51 9.85 0.60
C SER A 7 -8.39 9.20 1.66
N PRO A 8 -9.33 8.32 1.29
CA PRO A 8 -10.18 7.63 2.25
C PRO A 8 -9.38 6.77 3.25
N TYR A 9 -8.08 6.56 3.02
CA TYR A 9 -7.19 5.76 3.85
C TYR A 9 -6.42 6.57 4.91
N VAL A 10 -6.49 7.91 4.84
CA VAL A 10 -5.76 8.83 5.73
C VAL A 10 -6.67 9.93 6.29
N TRP A 11 -7.94 9.58 6.52
CA TRP A 11 -8.96 10.49 7.06
C TRP A 11 -8.56 11.14 8.41
N ASP A 12 -7.63 10.52 9.14
CA ASP A 12 -7.06 10.98 10.42
C ASP A 12 -5.84 11.89 10.28
N TYR A 13 -5.42 12.25 9.06
CA TYR A 13 -4.30 13.15 8.81
C TYR A 13 -4.71 14.34 7.94
N ASP A 14 -4.03 15.46 8.16
CA ASP A 14 -4.05 16.57 7.21
C ASP A 14 -3.11 16.27 6.03
N LEU A 15 -3.57 15.39 5.15
CA LEU A 15 -2.87 14.97 3.93
C LEU A 15 -3.80 14.98 2.73
N SER A 16 -3.32 15.56 1.64
CA SER A 16 -3.95 15.41 0.32
C SER A 16 -3.70 14.04 -0.30
N ASP A 17 -4.56 13.64 -1.23
CA ASP A 17 -4.35 12.48 -2.11
C ASP A 17 -2.98 12.51 -2.80
N ALA A 18 -2.56 13.69 -3.27
CA ALA A 18 -1.28 13.85 -3.97
C ALA A 18 -0.10 13.59 -3.03
N GLN A 19 -0.10 14.21 -1.84
CA GLN A 19 0.94 13.97 -0.84
C GLN A 19 0.99 12.51 -0.39
N PHE A 20 -0.16 11.86 -0.22
CA PHE A 20 -0.18 10.44 0.11
C PHE A 20 0.46 9.59 -1.00
N ARG A 21 0.16 9.89 -2.27
CA ARG A 21 0.80 9.21 -3.42
C ARG A 21 2.30 9.45 -3.46
N ASP A 22 2.74 10.70 -3.27
CA ASP A 22 4.16 11.02 -3.23
C ASP A 22 4.89 10.29 -2.09
N ILE A 23 4.26 10.15 -0.92
CA ILE A 23 4.82 9.35 0.19
C ILE A 23 4.87 7.86 -0.17
N LEU A 24 3.80 7.31 -0.77
CA LEU A 24 3.71 5.91 -1.18
C LEU A 24 4.76 5.55 -2.26
N GLU A 25 5.05 6.48 -3.16
CA GLU A 25 6.09 6.36 -4.18
C GLU A 25 7.50 6.62 -3.62
N GLY A 26 7.61 7.09 -2.37
CA GLY A 26 8.88 7.42 -1.72
C GLY A 26 9.49 8.75 -2.17
N LYS A 27 8.73 9.59 -2.89
CA LYS A 27 9.13 10.93 -3.33
C LYS A 27 9.02 11.98 -2.22
N LEU A 28 8.20 11.71 -1.20
CA LEU A 28 7.95 12.61 -0.09
C LEU A 28 8.07 11.88 1.25
N VAL A 29 8.67 12.55 2.24
CA VAL A 29 8.64 12.14 3.65
C VAL A 29 8.21 13.34 4.48
N LEU A 30 7.18 13.16 5.31
CA LEU A 30 6.68 14.20 6.21
C LEU A 30 6.81 13.73 7.66
N GLY A 31 7.87 14.17 8.34
CA GLY A 31 8.18 13.70 9.70
C GLY A 31 8.37 12.17 9.73
N ARG A 32 7.42 11.45 10.34
CA ARG A 32 7.43 9.96 10.40
C ARG A 32 6.65 9.30 9.26
N LEU A 33 5.98 10.08 8.41
CA LEU A 33 5.15 9.60 7.32
C LEU A 33 6.04 9.32 6.11
N ASN A 34 6.47 8.06 5.99
CA ASN A 34 7.32 7.56 4.92
C ASN A 34 6.58 6.47 4.11
N ARG A 35 7.26 5.93 3.10
CA ARG A 35 6.71 4.89 2.22
C ARG A 35 6.12 3.68 2.96
N ASP A 36 6.78 3.22 4.02
CA ASP A 36 6.29 2.09 4.81
C ASP A 36 5.01 2.41 5.57
N TRP A 37 4.95 3.61 6.14
CA TRP A 37 3.73 4.10 6.77
C TRP A 37 2.58 4.17 5.75
N ALA A 38 2.82 4.74 4.56
CA ALA A 38 1.79 4.87 3.53
C ALA A 38 1.32 3.52 2.99
N ALA A 39 2.26 2.59 2.73
CA ALA A 39 1.92 1.25 2.29
C ALA A 39 1.08 0.51 3.32
N ARG A 40 1.45 0.57 4.61
CA ARG A 40 0.66 -0.05 5.69
C ARG A 40 -0.75 0.54 5.78
N ARG A 41 -0.89 1.87 5.65
CA ARG A 41 -2.20 2.55 5.61
C ARG A 41 -3.07 2.07 4.46
N LEU A 42 -2.49 2.00 3.26
CA LEU A 42 -3.18 1.47 2.08
C LEU A 42 -3.61 0.01 2.31
N LEU A 43 -2.70 -0.82 2.81
CA LEU A 43 -2.96 -2.25 3.04
C LEU A 43 -3.99 -2.51 4.13
N ASP A 44 -4.20 -1.62 5.10
CA ASP A 44 -5.23 -1.78 6.13
C ASP A 44 -6.62 -1.33 5.67
N TYR A 45 -6.69 -0.24 4.90
CA TYR A 45 -7.95 0.46 4.68
C TYR A 45 -8.45 0.41 3.22
N ALA A 46 -7.59 0.20 2.24
CA ALA A 46 -7.98 0.28 0.84
C ALA A 46 -8.64 -0.99 0.31
N PRO A 47 -9.59 -0.88 -0.64
CA PRO A 47 -10.04 -2.02 -1.44
C PRO A 47 -8.87 -2.70 -2.15
N TYR A 48 -9.02 -3.99 -2.45
CA TYR A 48 -7.96 -4.78 -3.10
C TYR A 48 -7.52 -4.19 -4.45
N GLU A 49 -8.48 -3.78 -5.28
CA GLU A 49 -8.20 -3.15 -6.59
C GLU A 49 -7.35 -1.89 -6.45
N GLU A 50 -7.61 -1.08 -5.42
CA GLU A 50 -6.85 0.14 -5.13
C GLU A 50 -5.44 -0.16 -4.63
N ILE A 51 -5.27 -1.22 -3.83
CA ILE A 51 -3.94 -1.71 -3.44
C ILE A 51 -3.15 -2.04 -4.70
N ILE A 52 -3.68 -2.91 -5.56
CA ILE A 52 -2.96 -3.34 -6.76
C ILE A 52 -2.72 -2.17 -7.72
N ARG A 53 -3.68 -1.25 -7.88
CA ARG A 53 -3.51 -0.06 -8.73
C ARG A 53 -2.39 0.86 -8.26
N LEU A 54 -2.21 1.04 -6.96
CA LEU A 54 -1.27 2.02 -6.41
C LEU A 54 0.12 1.47 -6.11
N ILE A 55 0.26 0.20 -5.72
CA ILE A 55 1.57 -0.41 -5.47
C ILE A 55 1.96 -1.47 -6.50
N GLY A 56 0.99 -2.14 -7.14
CA GLY A 56 1.26 -3.25 -8.05
C GLY A 56 1.67 -4.54 -7.33
N PHE A 57 1.62 -5.66 -8.06
CA PHE A 57 1.97 -6.98 -7.52
C PHE A 57 3.43 -7.10 -7.16
N LYS A 58 4.33 -6.59 -8.01
CA LYS A 58 5.77 -6.65 -7.79
C LYS A 58 6.19 -6.00 -6.47
N GLN A 59 5.83 -4.73 -6.26
CA GLN A 59 6.20 -4.03 -5.03
C GLN A 59 5.54 -4.64 -3.80
N LEU A 60 4.31 -5.14 -3.93
CA LEU A 60 3.64 -5.89 -2.86
C LEU A 60 4.47 -7.11 -2.47
N VAL A 61 4.84 -7.97 -3.42
CA VAL A 61 5.65 -9.17 -3.17
C VAL A 61 7.00 -8.82 -2.56
N GLU A 62 7.74 -7.88 -3.16
CA GLU A 62 9.09 -7.49 -2.73
C GLU A 62 9.13 -6.91 -1.30
N ASN A 63 8.09 -6.17 -0.90
CA ASN A 63 8.09 -5.44 0.37
C ASN A 63 7.18 -6.07 1.44
N TRP A 64 6.46 -7.14 1.13
CA TRP A 64 5.45 -7.70 2.03
C TRP A 64 6.02 -8.06 3.40
N SER A 65 7.18 -8.69 3.46
CA SER A 65 7.84 -9.06 4.74
C SER A 65 8.04 -7.86 5.67
N ARG A 66 8.35 -6.68 5.11
CA ARG A 66 8.54 -5.42 5.85
C ARG A 66 7.22 -4.78 6.28
N TRP A 67 6.16 -4.93 5.47
CA TRP A 67 4.86 -4.28 5.73
C TRP A 67 3.92 -5.11 6.58
N ARG A 68 4.01 -6.44 6.50
CA ARG A 68 3.12 -7.42 7.12
C ARG A 68 2.86 -7.15 8.61
N SER A 69 3.90 -6.85 9.38
CA SER A 69 3.79 -6.61 10.83
C SER A 69 3.00 -5.35 11.19
N GLY A 70 2.85 -4.42 10.25
CA GLY A 70 2.09 -3.19 10.45
C GLY A 70 0.62 -3.27 10.05
N VAL A 71 0.20 -4.35 9.38
CA VAL A 71 -1.21 -4.56 8.98
C VAL A 71 -1.97 -5.13 10.16
N ARG A 72 -3.09 -4.50 10.52
CA ARG A 72 -3.87 -4.86 11.72
C ARG A 72 -4.87 -5.97 11.45
N SER A 73 -5.43 -6.02 10.25
CA SER A 73 -6.48 -6.98 9.91
C SER A 73 -5.91 -8.38 9.64
N GLN A 74 -6.21 -9.33 10.52
CA GLN A 74 -5.81 -10.74 10.36
C GLN A 74 -6.36 -11.37 9.07
N ARG A 75 -7.56 -10.98 8.64
CA ARG A 75 -8.13 -11.44 7.36
C ARG A 75 -7.29 -10.96 6.18
N ARG A 76 -6.86 -9.69 6.21
CA ARG A 76 -6.01 -9.13 5.16
C ARG A 76 -4.63 -9.78 5.15
N ILE A 77 -4.01 -9.96 6.31
CA ILE A 77 -2.73 -10.67 6.45
C ILE A 77 -2.80 -12.04 5.78
N ARG A 78 -3.80 -12.86 6.12
CA ARG A 78 -3.94 -14.20 5.52
C ARG A 78 -4.13 -14.16 4.00
N GLY A 79 -4.96 -13.24 3.50
CA GLY A 79 -5.19 -13.09 2.06
C GLY A 79 -3.92 -12.65 1.31
N LEU A 80 -3.17 -11.71 1.88
CA LEU A 80 -1.92 -11.21 1.30
C LEU A 80 -0.79 -12.24 1.43
N ASP A 81 -0.68 -12.96 2.55
CA ASP A 81 0.27 -14.07 2.73
C ASP A 81 0.07 -15.16 1.66
N PHE A 82 -1.18 -15.51 1.37
CA PHE A 82 -1.49 -16.41 0.27
C PHE A 82 -1.04 -15.81 -1.07
N LEU A 83 -1.45 -14.58 -1.37
CA LEU A 83 -1.20 -13.95 -2.66
C LEU A 83 0.29 -13.80 -2.95
N VAL A 84 1.08 -13.29 -2.00
CA VAL A 84 2.52 -13.06 -2.19
C VAL A 84 3.33 -14.35 -2.33
N THR A 85 2.80 -15.46 -1.82
CA THR A 85 3.39 -16.80 -1.99
C THR A 85 2.97 -17.42 -3.33
N TRP A 86 1.70 -17.25 -3.69
CA TRP A 86 1.11 -17.87 -4.88
C TRP A 86 1.55 -17.19 -6.18
N LEU A 87 1.65 -15.86 -6.21
CA LEU A 87 1.98 -15.11 -7.43
C LEU A 87 3.34 -15.51 -8.02
N PRO A 88 4.47 -15.50 -7.29
CA PRO A 88 5.74 -15.90 -7.87
C PRO A 88 5.75 -17.35 -8.37
N ALA A 89 4.96 -18.23 -7.73
CA ALA A 89 4.92 -19.66 -8.04
C ALA A 89 4.00 -20.01 -9.23
N LYS A 90 2.93 -19.24 -9.44
CA LYS A 90 1.87 -19.56 -10.42
C LYS A 90 1.69 -18.51 -11.52
N HIS A 91 2.00 -17.25 -11.23
CA HIS A 91 1.85 -16.12 -12.15
C HIS A 91 3.07 -15.19 -12.08
N PRO A 92 4.30 -15.68 -12.33
CA PRO A 92 5.48 -14.82 -12.29
C PRO A 92 5.42 -13.67 -13.31
N GLU A 93 4.65 -13.81 -14.39
CA GLU A 93 4.48 -12.81 -15.43
C GLU A 93 3.93 -11.48 -14.91
N VAL A 94 3.12 -11.48 -13.85
CA VAL A 94 2.57 -10.23 -13.29
C VAL A 94 3.57 -9.46 -12.43
N LEU A 95 4.76 -10.02 -12.20
CA LEU A 95 5.85 -9.40 -11.43
C LEU A 95 6.88 -8.70 -12.34
N ASN A 96 6.73 -8.81 -13.65
CA ASN A 96 7.68 -8.24 -14.63
C ASN A 96 7.39 -6.77 -14.99
N GLY A 97 6.39 -6.16 -14.34
CA GLY A 97 6.05 -4.73 -14.49
C GLY A 97 6.95 -3.77 -13.73
#